data_AF-A0A7Y2XC09-F1
#
_entry.id   AF-A0A7Y2XC09-F1
#
_cell.length_a   1.000
_cell.length_b   1.000
_cell.length_c   1.000
_cell.angle_alpha   90.00
_cell.angle_beta   90.00
_cell.angle_gamma   90.00
#
_symmetry.space_group_name_H-M   'P 1'
#
loop_
_entity.id
_entity.type
_entity.pdbx_description
1 polymer ?
#
loop_
_entity_poly.entity_id
_entity_poly.type
_entity_poly.pdbx_seq_one_letter_code
_entity_poly.pdbx_strand_id
1 'polypeptide(L)'
;MIKKLIILHIVLIITFFSGCSGCNKNKHVLNTKDIKLELKLKRFEQDLFACKSVEDILKLKESHATFYPIYVNNIMPQKIRGMESIENDVAVELYRYISHPDMDSLYRLTQQKFANFEIHFDELSEASKYIYHYFPEDKIETITTYLSTFEFGSIYNEDEPSFGVGLD
;
A
#
# COMPACT_ATOMS: atom_id res chain seq x y z
N MET A 1 20.77 61.23 5.13
CA MET A 1 20.15 60.15 4.32
C MET A 1 21.04 58.91 4.22
N ILE A 2 22.34 59.04 3.93
CA ILE A 2 23.32 57.94 3.82
C ILE A 2 23.36 57.02 5.06
N LYS A 3 23.32 57.56 6.29
CA LYS A 3 23.31 56.74 7.52
C LYS A 3 22.09 55.80 7.63
N LYS A 4 20.91 56.23 7.18
CA LYS A 4 19.69 55.40 7.18
C LYS A 4 19.77 54.27 6.14
N LEU A 5 20.42 54.53 5.00
CA LEU A 5 20.64 53.55 3.95
C LEU A 5 21.64 52.46 4.39
N ILE A 6 22.69 52.84 5.13
CA ILE A 6 23.66 51.90 5.71
C ILE A 6 22.99 51.02 6.77
N ILE A 7 22.17 51.60 7.65
CA ILE A 7 21.44 50.85 8.68
C ILE A 7 20.47 49.84 8.02
N LEU A 8 19.77 50.24 6.95
CA LEU A 8 18.87 49.35 6.20
C LEU A 8 19.62 48.16 5.58
N HIS A 9 20.80 48.39 4.99
CA HIS A 9 21.63 47.32 4.43
C HIS A 9 22.14 46.36 5.50
N ILE A 10 22.55 46.87 6.66
CA ILE A 10 22.99 46.03 7.79
C ILE A 10 21.85 45.16 8.30
N VAL A 11 20.64 45.73 8.45
CA VAL A 11 19.46 44.96 8.87
C VAL A 11 19.11 43.86 7.86
N LEU A 12 19.17 44.16 6.56
CA LEU A 12 18.86 43.20 5.49
C LEU A 12 19.88 42.05 5.42
N ILE A 13 21.16 42.32 5.69
CA ILE A 13 22.21 41.30 5.77
C ILE A 13 22.01 40.40 7.00
N ILE A 14 21.65 40.98 8.15
CA ILE A 14 21.42 40.22 9.38
C ILE A 14 20.17 39.33 9.26
N THR A 15 19.10 39.81 8.63
CA THR A 15 17.90 38.98 8.39
C THR A 15 18.15 37.87 7.36
N PHE A 16 18.97 38.11 6.35
CA PHE A 16 19.37 37.09 5.37
C PHE A 16 20.23 35.98 6.01
N PHE A 17 21.17 36.32 6.89
CA PHE A 17 22.01 35.33 7.58
C PHE A 17 21.26 34.54 8.67
N SER A 18 20.24 35.14 9.29
CA SER A 18 19.44 34.48 10.33
C SER A 18 18.49 33.39 9.77
N GLY A 19 18.17 33.44 8.48
CA GLY A 19 17.29 32.47 7.81
C GLY A 19 17.91 31.09 7.55
N CYS A 20 19.24 30.95 7.63
CA CYS A 20 19.94 29.72 7.28
C CYS A 20 20.13 28.73 8.44
N SER A 21 19.78 29.11 9.67
CA SER A 21 20.01 28.29 10.88
C SER A 21 18.93 27.24 11.17
N GLY A 22 17.87 27.18 10.36
CA GLY A 22 16.73 26.27 10.55
C GLY A 22 16.93 24.86 9.96
N CYS A 23 18.01 24.62 9.21
CA CYS A 23 18.26 23.35 8.53
C CYS A 23 19.01 22.37 9.45
N ASN A 24 18.42 22.01 10.60
CA ASN A 24 18.92 20.89 11.38
C ASN A 24 18.48 19.58 10.71
N LYS A 25 19.42 18.65 10.49
CA LYS A 25 19.08 17.30 10.03
C LYS A 25 18.02 16.71 10.96
N ASN A 26 16.92 16.23 10.40
CA ASN A 26 15.85 15.60 11.18
C ASN A 26 16.44 14.38 11.90
N LYS A 27 16.53 14.45 13.24
CA LYS A 27 17.11 13.40 14.09
C LYS A 27 16.35 12.07 14.04
N HIS A 28 15.15 12.06 13.49
CA HIS A 28 14.29 10.88 13.36
C HIS A 28 14.45 10.18 12.00
N VAL A 29 15.25 10.73 11.08
CA VAL A 29 15.57 10.04 9.83
C VAL A 29 16.61 8.96 10.15
N LEU A 30 16.16 7.71 10.10
CA LEU A 30 16.99 6.52 10.27
C LEU A 30 17.83 6.30 9.00
N ASN A 31 19.09 5.90 9.18
CA ASN A 31 19.89 5.36 8.08
C ASN A 31 19.55 3.89 7.88
N THR A 32 18.78 3.57 6.85
CA THR A 32 18.27 2.21 6.56
C THR A 32 19.18 1.41 5.63
N LYS A 33 20.31 1.98 5.17
CA LYS A 33 21.20 1.35 4.16
C LYS A 33 21.73 -0.02 4.56
N ASP A 34 21.94 -0.23 5.86
CA ASP A 34 22.49 -1.49 6.39
C ASP A 34 21.40 -2.52 6.76
N ILE A 35 20.11 -2.12 6.71
CA ILE A 35 18.99 -3.01 7.01
C ILE A 35 18.65 -3.84 5.77
N LYS A 36 18.95 -5.14 5.86
CA LYS A 36 18.64 -6.11 4.81
C LYS A 36 17.24 -6.69 5.04
N LEU A 37 16.26 -6.10 4.36
CA LEU A 37 14.88 -6.59 4.32
C LEU A 37 14.49 -6.73 2.85
N GLU A 38 14.10 -7.92 2.45
CA GLU A 38 13.62 -8.21 1.09
C GLU A 38 12.10 -8.30 1.13
N LEU A 39 11.44 -7.41 0.40
CA LEU A 39 9.98 -7.40 0.29
C LEU A 39 9.56 -8.01 -1.05
N LYS A 40 8.39 -8.64 -1.05
CA LYS A 40 7.72 -9.13 -2.25
C LYS A 40 6.44 -8.35 -2.48
N LEU A 41 6.24 -7.92 -3.72
CA LEU A 41 4.97 -7.34 -4.16
C LEU A 41 4.09 -8.46 -4.72
N LYS A 42 2.88 -8.60 -4.17
CA LYS A 42 1.82 -9.47 -4.69
C LYS A 42 0.70 -8.60 -5.24
N ARG A 43 0.45 -8.70 -6.55
CA ARG A 43 -0.61 -7.94 -7.25
C ARG A 43 -1.90 -8.76 -7.28
N PHE A 44 -2.48 -9.01 -6.10
CA PHE A 44 -3.65 -9.87 -5.97
C PHE A 44 -4.83 -9.38 -6.82
N GLU A 45 -5.01 -8.06 -6.95
CA GLU A 45 -6.04 -7.52 -7.84
C GLU A 45 -5.80 -7.83 -9.32
N GLN A 46 -4.55 -7.84 -9.79
CA GLN A 46 -4.24 -8.21 -11.17
C GLN A 46 -4.53 -9.69 -11.41
N ASP A 47 -4.10 -10.54 -10.47
CA ASP A 47 -4.33 -11.99 -10.56
C ASP A 47 -5.82 -12.32 -10.50
N LEU A 48 -6.57 -11.65 -9.63
CA LEU A 48 -8.01 -11.81 -9.48
C LEU A 48 -8.77 -11.38 -10.75
N PHE A 49 -8.48 -10.21 -11.32
CA PHE A 49 -9.14 -9.72 -12.53
C PHE A 49 -8.63 -10.42 -13.82
N ALA A 50 -7.53 -11.17 -13.74
CA ALA A 50 -7.08 -12.03 -14.83
C ALA A 50 -7.90 -13.32 -14.96
N CYS A 51 -8.53 -13.81 -13.89
CA CYS A 51 -9.35 -15.02 -13.90
C CYS A 51 -10.46 -14.96 -14.97
N LYS A 52 -10.66 -16.07 -15.69
CA LYS A 52 -11.65 -16.20 -16.77
C LYS A 52 -12.74 -17.24 -16.49
N SER A 53 -12.65 -17.93 -15.36
CA SER A 53 -13.69 -18.84 -14.89
C SER A 53 -13.68 -18.98 -13.37
N VAL A 54 -14.67 -19.69 -12.84
CA VAL A 54 -14.75 -20.08 -11.42
C VAL A 54 -13.58 -20.98 -11.03
N GLU A 55 -13.15 -21.88 -11.92
CA GLU A 55 -11.99 -22.74 -11.71
C GLU A 55 -10.69 -21.95 -11.57
N ASP A 56 -10.54 -20.84 -12.30
CA ASP A 56 -9.39 -19.96 -12.14
C ASP A 56 -9.39 -19.29 -10.75
N ILE A 57 -10.55 -18.90 -10.24
CA ILE A 57 -10.69 -18.34 -8.88
C ILE A 57 -10.34 -19.40 -7.82
N LEU A 58 -10.75 -20.66 -8.01
CA LEU A 58 -10.37 -21.74 -7.11
C LEU A 58 -8.85 -21.98 -7.11
N LYS A 59 -8.19 -21.87 -8.26
CA LYS A 59 -6.72 -21.93 -8.34
C LYS A 59 -6.03 -20.69 -7.76
N LEU A 60 -6.67 -19.52 -7.85
CA LEU A 60 -6.14 -18.27 -7.29
C LEU A 60 -5.89 -18.41 -5.78
N LYS A 61 -6.82 -19.06 -5.07
CA LYS A 61 -6.67 -19.40 -3.65
C LYS A 61 -5.37 -20.15 -3.36
N GLU A 62 -4.96 -21.09 -4.21
CA GLU A 62 -3.72 -21.85 -4.03
C GLU A 62 -2.49 -20.94 -4.15
N SER A 63 -2.48 -20.05 -5.15
CA SER A 63 -1.39 -19.08 -5.35
C SER A 63 -1.33 -17.97 -4.28
N HIS A 64 -2.46 -17.67 -3.63
CA HIS A 64 -2.61 -16.64 -2.60
C HIS A 64 -3.14 -17.20 -1.29
N ALA A 65 -2.62 -18.35 -0.85
CA ALA A 65 -3.17 -19.11 0.28
C ALA A 65 -3.33 -18.32 1.59
N THR A 66 -2.42 -17.39 1.89
CA THR A 66 -2.53 -16.49 3.06
C THR A 66 -3.54 -15.37 2.82
N PHE A 67 -3.46 -14.67 1.68
CA PHE A 67 -4.20 -13.43 1.49
C PHE A 67 -5.65 -13.65 1.02
N TYR A 68 -5.89 -14.66 0.18
CA TYR A 68 -7.22 -15.00 -0.31
C TYR A 68 -8.28 -15.15 0.80
N PRO A 69 -8.04 -15.94 1.89
CA PRO A 69 -9.03 -16.05 2.96
C PRO A 69 -9.27 -14.71 3.67
N ILE A 70 -8.24 -13.89 3.88
CA ILE A 70 -8.40 -12.54 4.46
C ILE A 70 -9.31 -11.70 3.55
N TYR A 71 -9.07 -11.74 2.25
CA TYR A 71 -9.83 -10.99 1.27
C TYR A 71 -11.32 -11.37 1.27
N VAL A 72 -11.64 -12.66 1.15
CA VAL A 72 -13.05 -13.10 1.03
C VAL A 72 -13.80 -13.08 2.35
N ASN A 73 -13.11 -13.16 3.49
CA ASN A 73 -13.75 -13.22 4.82
C ASN A 73 -13.82 -11.86 5.51
N ASN A 74 -12.83 -11.00 5.29
CA ASN A 74 -12.66 -9.78 6.08
C ASN A 74 -12.82 -8.52 5.24
N ILE A 75 -12.34 -8.53 3.99
CA ILE A 75 -12.40 -7.36 3.10
C ILE A 75 -13.74 -7.33 2.35
N MET A 76 -14.19 -8.46 1.81
CA MET A 76 -15.39 -8.54 0.96
C MET A 76 -16.55 -9.41 1.50
N PRO A 77 -16.78 -9.54 2.83
CA PRO A 77 -17.73 -10.51 3.37
C PRO A 77 -19.16 -10.33 2.86
N GLN A 78 -19.68 -9.09 2.89
CA GLN A 78 -21.07 -8.80 2.52
C GLN A 78 -21.35 -8.94 1.02
N LYS A 79 -20.29 -8.93 0.19
CA LYS A 79 -20.40 -8.99 -1.27
C LYS A 79 -20.24 -10.41 -1.81
N ILE A 80 -19.65 -11.31 -1.03
CA ILE A 80 -19.21 -12.64 -1.50
C ILE A 80 -19.78 -13.78 -0.66
N ARG A 81 -20.06 -13.59 0.64
CA ARG A 81 -20.49 -14.68 1.52
C ARG A 81 -21.88 -14.45 2.13
N GLY A 82 -22.76 -15.43 1.93
CA GLY A 82 -23.92 -15.67 2.78
C GLY A 82 -23.56 -16.55 3.98
N MET A 83 -24.45 -16.65 4.96
CA MET A 83 -24.23 -17.38 6.23
C MET A 83 -23.88 -18.87 6.05
N GLU A 84 -24.23 -19.48 4.91
CA GLU A 84 -24.00 -20.90 4.60
C GLU A 84 -23.12 -21.14 3.36
N SER A 85 -22.43 -20.11 2.83
CA SER A 85 -21.69 -20.24 1.57
C SER A 85 -20.53 -21.23 1.67
N ILE A 86 -20.53 -22.22 0.77
CA ILE A 86 -19.41 -23.14 0.55
C ILE A 86 -18.38 -22.52 -0.40
N GLU A 87 -17.20 -23.13 -0.51
CA GLU A 87 -16.07 -22.59 -1.28
C GLU A 87 -16.41 -22.30 -2.75
N ASN A 88 -17.18 -23.19 -3.40
CA ASN A 88 -17.59 -22.98 -4.77
C ASN A 88 -18.49 -21.74 -4.92
N ASP A 89 -19.40 -21.51 -3.96
CA ASP A 89 -20.27 -20.32 -3.97
C ASP A 89 -19.43 -19.04 -3.90
N VAL A 90 -18.41 -19.02 -3.02
CA VAL A 90 -17.48 -17.89 -2.89
C VAL A 90 -16.75 -17.62 -4.21
N ALA A 91 -16.30 -18.68 -4.89
CA ALA A 91 -15.61 -18.55 -6.18
C ALA A 91 -16.54 -18.06 -7.30
N VAL A 92 -17.79 -18.54 -7.34
CA VAL A 92 -18.83 -18.05 -8.26
C VAL A 92 -19.12 -16.57 -8.02
N GLU A 93 -19.26 -16.17 -6.75
CA GLU A 93 -19.55 -14.77 -6.40
C GLU A 93 -18.38 -13.84 -6.69
N LEU A 94 -17.14 -14.26 -6.44
CA LEU A 94 -15.95 -13.53 -6.88
C LEU A 94 -15.88 -13.39 -8.40
N TYR A 95 -16.16 -14.47 -9.14
CA TYR A 95 -16.17 -14.42 -10.59
C TYR A 95 -17.25 -13.45 -11.09
N ARG A 96 -18.45 -13.46 -10.48
CA ARG A 96 -19.52 -12.51 -10.76
C ARG A 96 -19.11 -11.08 -10.45
N TYR A 97 -18.44 -10.86 -9.32
CA TYR A 97 -17.92 -9.56 -8.90
C TYR A 97 -16.94 -8.99 -9.93
N ILE A 98 -15.90 -9.73 -10.33
CA ILE A 98 -14.91 -9.24 -11.31
C ILE A 98 -15.49 -9.11 -12.72
N SER A 99 -16.54 -9.86 -13.03
CA SER A 99 -17.24 -9.78 -14.32
C SER A 99 -18.23 -8.61 -14.39
N HIS A 100 -18.50 -7.93 -13.28
CA HIS A 100 -19.44 -6.81 -13.26
C HIS A 100 -18.82 -5.59 -13.95
N PRO A 101 -19.53 -4.90 -14.88
CA PRO A 101 -18.98 -3.76 -15.64
C PRO A 101 -18.40 -2.64 -14.77
N ASP A 102 -19.05 -2.32 -13.65
CA ASP A 102 -18.56 -1.30 -12.73
C ASP A 102 -17.23 -1.69 -12.07
N MET A 103 -17.05 -2.99 -11.77
CA MET A 103 -15.82 -3.49 -11.14
C MET A 103 -14.69 -3.59 -12.16
N ASP A 104 -14.97 -4.01 -13.39
CA ASP A 104 -14.00 -3.94 -14.51
C ASP A 104 -13.57 -2.48 -14.76
N SER A 105 -14.52 -1.54 -14.75
CA SER A 105 -14.24 -0.11 -14.89
C SER A 105 -13.34 0.41 -13.76
N LEU A 106 -13.67 0.07 -12.50
CA LEU A 106 -12.86 0.43 -11.34
C LEU A 106 -11.45 -0.14 -11.45
N TYR A 107 -11.31 -1.44 -11.75
CA TYR A 107 -10.00 -2.08 -11.96
C TYR A 107 -9.20 -1.38 -13.05
N ARG A 108 -9.82 -1.05 -14.19
CA ARG A 108 -9.13 -0.33 -15.27
C ARG A 108 -8.63 1.05 -14.82
N LEU A 109 -9.41 1.79 -14.03
CA LEU A 109 -8.99 3.09 -13.48
C LEU A 109 -7.81 2.94 -12.52
N THR A 110 -7.83 1.91 -11.65
CA THR A 110 -6.70 1.67 -10.75
C THR A 110 -5.45 1.23 -11.52
N GLN A 111 -5.58 0.41 -12.56
CA GLN A 111 -4.44 0.04 -13.42
C GLN A 111 -3.88 1.25 -14.19
N GLN A 112 -4.73 2.19 -14.65
CA GLN A 112 -4.23 3.42 -15.29
C GLN A 112 -3.34 4.24 -14.37
N LYS A 113 -3.59 4.21 -13.05
CA LYS A 113 -2.85 5.01 -12.06
C LYS A 113 -1.72 4.24 -11.39
N PHE A 114 -1.89 2.95 -11.16
CA PHE A 114 -1.06 2.12 -10.28
C PHE A 114 -0.54 0.83 -10.93
N ALA A 115 -0.59 0.71 -12.27
CA ALA A 115 0.05 -0.41 -12.97
C ALA A 115 1.57 -0.43 -12.74
N ASN A 116 2.23 0.74 -12.77
CA ASN A 116 3.57 0.86 -12.20
C ASN A 116 3.44 1.22 -10.72
N PHE A 117 3.86 0.29 -9.86
CA PHE A 117 3.82 0.44 -8.41
C PHE A 117 5.21 0.59 -7.78
N GLU A 118 6.27 0.74 -8.57
CA GLU A 118 7.67 0.76 -8.09
C GLU A 118 7.91 1.87 -7.05
N ILE A 119 7.44 3.09 -7.31
CA ILE A 119 7.63 4.21 -6.38
C ILE A 119 6.96 3.93 -5.03
N HIS A 120 5.72 3.42 -5.04
CA HIS A 120 5.00 3.08 -3.82
C HIS A 120 5.62 1.87 -3.11
N PHE A 121 6.12 0.90 -3.87
CA PHE A 121 6.83 -0.24 -3.33
C PHE A 121 8.14 0.18 -2.64
N ASP A 122 8.88 1.12 -3.21
CA ASP A 122 10.10 1.66 -2.60
C ASP A 122 9.80 2.43 -1.30
N GLU A 123 8.74 3.24 -1.30
CA GLU A 123 8.27 3.97 -0.10
C GLU A 123 7.84 3.01 1.01
N LEU A 124 7.07 1.96 0.67
CA LEU A 124 6.63 0.94 1.62
C LEU A 124 7.81 0.07 2.10
N SER A 125 8.77 -0.22 1.22
CA SER A 125 10.00 -0.94 1.58
C SER A 125 10.83 -0.15 2.60
N GLU A 126 10.91 1.16 2.43
CA GLU A 126 11.56 2.03 3.40
C GLU A 126 10.78 2.05 4.73
N ALA A 127 9.45 2.20 4.69
CA ALA A 127 8.61 2.14 5.88
C ALA A 127 8.77 0.82 6.65
N SER A 128 8.83 -0.32 5.95
CA SER A 128 9.05 -1.63 6.56
C SER A 128 10.42 -1.75 7.24
N LYS A 129 11.48 -1.11 6.71
CA LYS A 129 12.79 -1.06 7.40
C LYS A 129 12.74 -0.25 8.69
N TYR A 130 11.98 0.85 8.70
CA TYR A 130 11.75 1.62 9.93
C TYR A 130 11.01 0.78 10.95
N ILE A 131 9.94 0.08 10.54
CA ILE A 131 9.18 -0.80 11.42
C ILE A 131 10.09 -1.89 11.98
N TYR A 132 10.83 -2.60 11.13
CA TYR A 132 11.75 -3.65 11.56
C TYR A 132 12.84 -3.14 12.53
N HIS A 133 13.32 -1.90 12.36
CA HIS A 133 14.29 -1.31 13.29
C HIS A 133 13.73 -1.12 14.70
N TYR A 134 12.47 -0.68 14.83
CA TYR A 134 11.83 -0.41 16.12
C TYR A 134 11.10 -1.62 16.70
N PHE A 135 10.61 -2.51 15.84
CA PHE A 135 9.82 -3.70 16.14
C PHE A 135 10.38 -4.90 15.35
N PRO A 136 11.50 -5.51 15.80
CA PRO A 136 12.15 -6.58 15.05
C PRO A 136 11.30 -7.84 14.84
N GLU A 137 10.28 -8.04 15.67
CA GLU A 137 9.30 -9.14 15.53
C GLU A 137 8.31 -8.90 14.37
N ASP A 138 8.05 -7.63 14.00
CA ASP A 138 7.16 -7.24 12.90
C ASP A 138 7.96 -7.16 11.59
N LYS A 139 8.48 -8.31 11.14
CA LYS A 139 9.24 -8.40 9.90
C LYS A 139 8.30 -8.45 8.69
N ILE A 140 8.05 -7.29 8.11
CA ILE A 140 7.18 -7.14 6.94
C ILE A 140 7.93 -7.54 5.66
N GLU A 141 7.58 -8.70 5.11
CA GLU A 141 8.23 -9.27 3.91
C GLU A 141 7.33 -9.26 2.67
N THR A 142 6.04 -8.97 2.82
CA THR A 142 5.08 -8.97 1.71
C THR A 142 4.20 -7.72 1.75
N ILE A 143 4.03 -7.12 0.57
CA ILE A 143 3.03 -6.11 0.28
C ILE A 143 2.06 -6.71 -0.73
N THR A 144 0.77 -6.74 -0.40
CA THR A 144 -0.28 -7.23 -1.29
C THR A 144 -1.21 -6.08 -1.68
N THR A 145 -1.39 -5.83 -2.97
CA THR A 145 -2.37 -4.85 -3.45
C THR A 145 -3.70 -5.52 -3.73
N TYR A 146 -4.81 -4.82 -3.47
CA TYR A 146 -6.16 -5.34 -3.66
C TYR A 146 -7.16 -4.22 -4.03
N LEU A 147 -8.38 -4.60 -4.38
CA LEU A 147 -9.52 -3.68 -4.53
C LEU A 147 -10.61 -4.07 -3.53
N SER A 148 -11.19 -3.12 -2.79
CA SER A 148 -12.21 -3.41 -1.76
C SER A 148 -13.59 -2.84 -2.08
N THR A 149 -13.73 -2.19 -3.23
CA THR A 149 -14.82 -1.27 -3.53
C THR A 149 -14.98 -0.20 -2.44
N PHE A 150 -13.89 0.49 -2.11
CA PHE A 150 -13.84 1.61 -1.16
C PHE A 150 -14.14 1.27 0.31
N GLU A 151 -14.14 0.00 0.70
CA GLU A 151 -14.40 -0.41 2.10
C GLU A 151 -13.13 -0.29 2.97
N PHE A 152 -11.97 -0.70 2.44
CA PHE A 152 -10.71 -0.76 3.19
C PHE A 152 -9.54 -0.25 2.36
N GLY A 153 -9.01 0.94 2.70
CA GLY A 153 -7.83 1.51 2.03
C GLY A 153 -6.51 0.80 2.37
N SER A 154 -6.44 0.09 3.50
CA SER A 154 -5.26 -0.68 3.90
C SER A 154 -5.60 -1.69 4.99
N ILE A 155 -4.82 -2.77 5.08
CA ILE A 155 -4.87 -3.72 6.20
C ILE A 155 -3.45 -4.11 6.65
N TYR A 156 -3.33 -4.54 7.90
CA TYR A 156 -2.15 -5.20 8.44
C TYR A 156 -2.53 -6.63 8.87
N ASN A 157 -1.75 -7.62 8.45
CA ASN A 157 -1.92 -8.99 8.90
C ASN A 157 -0.93 -9.28 10.03
N GLU A 158 -1.44 -9.44 11.26
CA GLU A 158 -0.61 -9.69 12.44
C GLU A 158 -0.07 -11.12 12.48
N ASP A 159 -0.81 -12.12 11.98
CA ASP A 159 -0.43 -13.53 12.03
C ASP A 159 0.75 -13.85 11.08
N GLU A 160 0.77 -13.18 9.92
CA GLU A 160 1.88 -13.20 8.98
C GLU A 160 2.18 -11.73 8.61
N PRO A 161 3.06 -11.03 9.38
CA PRO A 161 3.36 -9.61 9.25
C PRO A 161 3.50 -9.16 7.80
N SER A 162 2.44 -8.53 7.29
CA SER A 162 2.35 -8.10 5.90
C SER A 162 1.38 -6.95 5.75
N PHE A 163 1.62 -6.14 4.72
CA PHE A 163 0.73 -5.04 4.36
C PHE A 163 -0.22 -5.45 3.25
N GLY A 164 -1.48 -5.07 3.41
CA GLY A 164 -2.44 -4.97 2.32
C GLY A 164 -2.66 -3.50 1.96
N VAL A 165 -2.64 -3.18 0.66
CA VAL A 165 -2.88 -1.82 0.14
C VAL A 165 -4.06 -1.85 -0.82
N GLY A 166 -5.15 -1.17 -0.44
CA GLY A 166 -6.30 -0.93 -1.31
C GLY A 166 -5.95 0.13 -2.36
N LEU A 167 -6.21 -0.16 -3.64
CA LEU A 167 -5.90 0.75 -4.75
C LEU A 167 -7.07 1.67 -5.15
N ASP A 168 -8.24 1.48 -4.55
CA ASP A 168 -9.50 2.16 -4.85
C ASP A 168 -9.98 3.11 -3.75
#